data_AF-A0A8T2RBI1-F1
#
_entry.id   AF-A0A8T2RBI1-F1
#
_cell.length_a   1.000
_cell.length_b   1.000
_cell.length_c   1.000
_cell.angle_alpha   90.00
_cell.angle_beta   90.00
_cell.angle_gamma   90.00
#
_symmetry.space_group_name_H-M   'P 1'
#
loop_
_entity.id
_entity.type
_entity.pdbx_description
1 polymer ?
#
loop_
_entity_poly.entity_id
_entity_poly.type
_entity_poly.pdbx_seq_one_letter_code
_entity_poly.pdbx_strand_id
1 'polypeptide(L)'
;MALIGQTICYFMGIDRMGGLDLSIDAVMQGVGYAVPPVLALLFILDDEVVKKSHPARAIRDVEDAQLMSFWVGLSWWQVMLVVSMAAIAEEFFFRVGIQGGLAHVFLSDDKVRQPLDGITALTGMFPVLAPFAHALAAVLTASITGSILFITSFPQDPKYVVAPVNRSRSSLQNLKQSFAAWYERRQLRRIYSPLLESFLALYIGFEWIQAGNILAPIITHAIYSSLIVGNGVRRIHDQRKKLRERTQCLRDKSMDYSKNEPDERI
;
A
#
# COMPACT_ATOMS: atom_id res chain seq x y z
N MET A 1 -8.05 2.31 -14.58
CA MET A 1 -7.31 1.04 -14.46
C MET A 1 -8.08 -0.12 -15.06
N ALA A 2 -9.26 -0.50 -14.53
CA ALA A 2 -10.08 -1.60 -15.09
C ALA A 2 -10.26 -1.55 -16.63
N LEU A 3 -10.70 -0.41 -17.18
CA LEU A 3 -10.88 -0.24 -18.63
C LEU A 3 -9.59 -0.41 -19.44
N ILE A 4 -8.46 0.05 -18.89
CA ILE A 4 -7.14 -0.13 -19.52
C ILE A 4 -6.77 -1.62 -19.50
N GLY A 5 -6.97 -2.31 -18.38
CA GLY A 5 -6.77 -3.76 -18.28
C GLY A 5 -7.59 -4.52 -19.31
N GLN A 6 -8.88 -4.22 -19.42
CA GLN A 6 -9.77 -4.83 -20.42
C GLN A 6 -9.34 -4.54 -21.87
N THR A 7 -8.81 -3.34 -22.12
CA THR A 7 -8.29 -2.95 -23.43
C THR A 7 -7.02 -3.76 -23.77
N ILE A 8 -6.12 -3.95 -22.80
CA ILE A 8 -4.95 -4.83 -22.93
C ILE A 8 -5.40 -6.27 -23.23
N CYS A 9 -6.34 -6.82 -22.46
CA CYS A 9 -6.88 -8.16 -22.71
C CYS A 9 -7.49 -8.29 -24.11
N TYR A 10 -8.18 -7.26 -24.60
CA TYR A 10 -8.72 -7.24 -25.96
C TYR A 10 -7.64 -7.33 -27.03
N PHE A 11 -6.58 -6.52 -26.92
CA PHE A 11 -5.47 -6.56 -27.87
C PHE A 11 -4.67 -7.86 -27.81
N MET A 12 -4.59 -8.48 -26.63
CA MET A 12 -3.82 -9.71 -26.43
C MET A 12 -4.63 -11.00 -26.69
N GLY A 13 -5.94 -10.89 -26.91
CA GLY A 13 -6.82 -12.05 -27.14
C GLY A 13 -7.05 -12.93 -25.90
N ILE A 14 -6.88 -12.37 -24.70
CA ILE A 14 -6.97 -13.10 -23.43
C ILE A 14 -8.36 -12.90 -22.81
N ASP A 15 -8.78 -13.84 -21.97
CA ASP A 15 -10.01 -13.70 -21.18
C ASP A 15 -10.02 -12.35 -20.43
N ARG A 16 -11.06 -11.55 -20.69
CA ARG A 16 -11.25 -10.22 -20.10
C ARG A 16 -11.84 -10.30 -18.70
N MET A 17 -12.41 -11.44 -18.35
CA MET A 17 -13.07 -11.66 -17.06
C MET A 17 -12.15 -12.34 -16.05
N GLY A 18 -10.99 -12.86 -16.46
CA GLY A 18 -10.00 -13.46 -15.56
C GLY A 18 -10.54 -14.68 -14.80
N GLY A 19 -11.42 -15.45 -15.42
CA GLY A 19 -12.10 -16.58 -14.79
C GLY A 19 -13.16 -16.18 -13.75
N LEU A 20 -13.75 -14.98 -13.87
CA LEU A 20 -14.78 -14.51 -12.93
C LEU A 20 -15.97 -15.47 -12.92
N ASP A 21 -16.10 -16.21 -11.82
CA ASP A 21 -17.27 -16.98 -11.48
C ASP A 21 -17.77 -16.56 -10.09
N LEU A 22 -19.07 -16.29 -9.97
CA LEU A 22 -19.70 -15.87 -8.72
C LEU A 22 -20.02 -17.10 -7.86
N SER A 23 -18.98 -17.79 -7.42
CA SER A 23 -19.08 -18.99 -6.58
C SER A 23 -18.84 -18.64 -5.11
N ILE A 24 -19.59 -19.30 -4.23
CA ILE A 24 -19.38 -19.25 -2.78
C ILE A 24 -17.97 -19.75 -2.43
N ASP A 25 -17.46 -20.74 -3.17
CA ASP A 25 -16.11 -21.26 -2.95
C ASP A 25 -15.04 -20.20 -3.21
N ALA A 26 -15.21 -19.40 -4.26
CA ALA A 26 -14.30 -18.29 -4.57
C ALA A 26 -14.36 -17.18 -3.50
N VAL A 27 -15.55 -16.93 -2.94
CA VAL A 27 -15.71 -16.01 -1.79
C VAL A 27 -14.99 -16.56 -0.55
N MET A 28 -15.19 -17.84 -0.23
CA MET A 28 -14.54 -18.47 0.92
C MET A 28 -13.01 -18.53 0.76
N GLN A 29 -12.52 -18.80 -0.46
CA GLN A 29 -11.10 -18.74 -0.78
C GLN A 29 -10.55 -17.34 -0.56
N GLY A 30 -11.18 -16.29 -1.11
CA GLY A 30 -10.74 -14.90 -0.89
C GLY A 30 -10.73 -14.51 0.59
N VAL A 31 -11.76 -14.88 1.36
CA VAL A 31 -11.76 -14.65 2.81
C VAL A 31 -10.62 -15.40 3.51
N GLY A 32 -10.35 -16.65 3.10
CA GLY A 32 -9.25 -17.46 3.62
C GLY A 32 -7.87 -16.86 3.31
N TYR A 33 -7.66 -16.43 2.06
CA TYR A 33 -6.42 -15.79 1.63
C TYR A 33 -6.24 -14.38 2.19
N ALA A 34 -7.31 -13.73 2.66
CA ALA A 34 -7.18 -12.48 3.39
C ALA A 34 -6.55 -12.66 4.79
N VAL A 35 -6.62 -13.84 5.40
CA VAL A 35 -6.14 -14.04 6.78
C VAL A 35 -4.63 -13.75 6.93
N PRO A 36 -3.72 -14.34 6.12
CA PRO A 36 -2.28 -14.05 6.25
C PRO A 36 -1.90 -12.57 6.10
N PRO A 37 -2.31 -11.83 5.04
CA PRO A 37 -1.95 -10.42 4.92
C PRO A 37 -2.57 -9.58 6.03
N VAL A 38 -3.80 -9.89 6.46
CA VAL A 38 -4.43 -9.17 7.58
C VAL A 38 -3.64 -9.36 8.87
N LEU A 39 -3.27 -10.59 9.23
CA LEU A 39 -2.48 -10.84 10.42
C LEU A 39 -1.10 -10.17 10.35
N ALA A 40 -0.45 -10.24 9.19
CA ALA A 40 0.83 -9.58 8.97
C ALA A 40 0.73 -8.05 9.14
N LEU A 41 -0.31 -7.43 8.57
CA LEU A 41 -0.55 -5.98 8.67
C LEU A 41 -0.89 -5.57 10.10
N LEU A 42 -1.77 -6.30 10.79
CA LEU A 42 -2.09 -6.03 12.20
C LEU A 42 -0.84 -6.12 13.08
N PHE A 43 0.05 -7.08 12.82
CA PHE A 43 1.32 -7.21 13.54
C PHE A 43 2.30 -6.08 13.21
N ILE A 44 2.47 -5.73 11.93
CA ILE A 44 3.39 -4.66 11.50
C ILE A 44 2.92 -3.30 12.02
N LEU A 45 1.60 -3.06 12.09
CA LEU A 45 1.01 -1.79 12.50
C LEU A 45 0.80 -1.66 14.01
N ASP A 46 1.07 -2.70 14.79
CA ASP A 46 0.99 -2.68 16.25
C ASP A 46 1.91 -1.60 16.84
N ASP A 47 1.40 -0.84 17.81
CA ASP A 47 2.11 0.22 18.50
C ASP A 47 3.41 -0.26 19.15
N GLU A 48 3.43 -1.47 19.69
CA GLU A 48 4.63 -2.03 20.32
C GLU A 48 5.71 -2.40 19.30
N VAL A 49 5.32 -2.90 18.14
CA VAL A 49 6.24 -3.23 17.04
C VAL A 49 6.76 -1.95 16.41
N VAL A 50 5.91 -0.95 16.18
CA VAL A 50 6.29 0.33 15.58
C VAL A 50 7.21 1.18 16.47
N LYS A 51 7.09 1.04 17.80
CA LYS A 51 8.03 1.67 18.74
C LYS A 51 9.44 1.08 18.61
N LYS A 52 9.56 -0.22 18.31
CA LYS A 52 10.83 -0.95 18.28
C LYS A 52 11.45 -1.04 16.88
N SER A 53 10.64 -1.10 15.83
CA SER A 53 11.06 -1.36 14.45
C SER A 53 10.97 -0.10 13.58
N HIS A 54 12.11 0.35 13.08
CA HIS A 54 12.19 1.48 12.13
C HIS A 54 11.43 1.20 10.81
N PRO A 55 11.50 0.01 10.21
CA PRO A 55 10.70 -0.34 9.02
C PRO A 55 9.18 -0.29 9.27
N ALA A 56 8.71 -0.86 10.38
CA ALA A 56 7.29 -0.87 10.73
C ALA A 56 6.75 0.56 10.93
N ARG A 57 7.56 1.41 11.58
CA ARG A 57 7.25 2.83 11.70
C ARG A 57 7.17 3.54 10.36
N ALA A 58 8.10 3.25 9.45
CA ALA A 58 8.09 3.85 8.12
C ALA A 58 6.82 3.48 7.36
N ILE A 59 6.41 2.20 7.39
CA ILE A 59 5.15 1.74 6.76
C ILE A 59 3.96 2.49 7.35
N ARG A 60 3.84 2.52 8.68
CA ARG A 60 2.74 3.22 9.36
C ARG A 60 2.75 4.73 9.06
N ASP A 61 3.92 5.37 9.05
CA ASP A 61 4.01 6.81 8.77
C ASP A 61 3.64 7.15 7.31
N VAL A 62 3.79 6.21 6.35
CA VAL A 62 3.28 6.39 4.98
C VAL A 62 1.78 6.24 4.94
N GLU A 63 1.26 5.17 5.54
CA GLU A 63 -0.17 4.93 5.66
C GLU A 63 -0.87 6.17 6.25
N ASP A 64 -0.38 6.67 7.39
CA ASP A 64 -0.93 7.86 8.06
C ASP A 64 -0.87 9.08 7.15
N ALA A 65 0.24 9.32 6.46
CA ALA A 65 0.42 10.53 5.65
C ALA A 65 -0.38 10.51 4.35
N GLN A 66 -0.44 9.37 3.64
CA GLN A 66 -1.13 9.24 2.36
C GLN A 66 -2.65 9.07 2.57
N LEU A 67 -3.06 8.28 3.56
CA LEU A 67 -4.49 8.08 3.86
C LEU A 67 -5.11 9.32 4.51
N MET A 68 -4.38 10.08 5.32
CA MET A 68 -4.95 11.24 6.03
C MET A 68 -5.46 12.34 5.10
N SER A 69 -4.81 12.62 3.97
CA SER A 69 -5.31 13.68 3.08
C SER A 69 -6.55 13.26 2.27
N PHE A 70 -6.67 11.97 1.96
CA PHE A 70 -7.71 11.47 1.06
C PHE A 70 -9.03 11.13 1.77
N TRP A 71 -8.95 10.60 2.99
CA TRP A 71 -10.13 10.10 3.72
C TRP A 71 -10.76 11.10 4.70
N VAL A 72 -10.11 12.23 4.94
CA VAL A 72 -10.65 13.26 5.83
C VAL A 72 -11.96 13.82 5.27
N GLY A 73 -13.06 13.57 5.99
CA GLY A 73 -14.39 14.09 5.66
C GLY A 73 -15.31 13.10 4.95
N LEU A 74 -14.82 11.90 4.61
CA LEU A 74 -15.64 10.83 4.03
C LEU A 74 -16.36 10.02 5.12
N SER A 75 -17.60 9.65 4.85
CA SER A 75 -18.38 8.71 5.67
C SER A 75 -17.88 7.28 5.52
N TRP A 76 -18.16 6.42 6.52
CA TRP A 76 -17.73 5.01 6.50
C TRP A 76 -18.24 4.25 5.27
N TRP A 77 -19.46 4.55 4.80
CA TRP A 77 -20.01 3.96 3.57
C TRP A 77 -19.26 4.39 2.31
N GLN A 78 -18.89 5.67 2.22
CA GLN A 78 -18.07 6.16 1.11
C GLN A 78 -16.69 5.51 1.12
N VAL A 79 -16.10 5.28 2.31
CA VAL A 79 -14.84 4.56 2.44
C VAL A 79 -14.95 3.14 1.86
N MET A 80 -15.96 2.37 2.29
CA MET A 80 -16.16 1.00 1.82
C MET A 80 -16.40 0.95 0.30
N LEU A 81 -17.16 1.89 -0.25
CA LEU A 81 -17.40 1.97 -1.70
C LEU A 81 -16.11 2.27 -2.47
N VAL A 82 -15.32 3.25 -2.05
CA VAL A 82 -14.07 3.60 -2.74
C VAL A 82 -13.06 2.47 -2.65
N VAL A 83 -12.90 1.84 -1.49
CA VAL A 83 -11.99 0.68 -1.31
C VAL A 83 -12.42 -0.48 -2.20
N SER A 84 -13.71 -0.81 -2.24
CA SER A 84 -14.23 -1.90 -3.07
C SER A 84 -14.01 -1.64 -4.56
N MET A 85 -14.29 -0.40 -5.01
CA MET A 85 -14.07 0.00 -6.41
C MET A 85 -12.59 0.02 -6.79
N ALA A 86 -11.72 0.45 -5.88
CA ALA A 86 -10.27 0.42 -6.07
C ALA A 86 -9.76 -1.02 -6.20
N ALA A 87 -10.17 -1.91 -5.29
CA ALA A 87 -9.80 -3.33 -5.34
C ALA A 87 -10.21 -3.99 -6.66
N ILE A 88 -11.46 -3.79 -7.11
CA ILE A 88 -11.92 -4.27 -8.42
C ILE A 88 -11.02 -3.69 -9.52
N ALA A 89 -10.83 -2.36 -9.54
CA ALA A 89 -10.13 -1.71 -10.63
C ALA A 89 -8.64 -2.08 -10.73
N GLU A 90 -7.98 -2.30 -9.60
CA GLU A 90 -6.59 -2.68 -9.51
C GLU A 90 -6.37 -4.15 -9.85
N GLU A 91 -7.20 -5.06 -9.32
CA GLU A 91 -7.07 -6.49 -9.63
C GLU A 91 -7.36 -6.79 -11.11
N PHE A 92 -8.35 -6.13 -11.73
CA PHE A 92 -8.57 -6.25 -13.18
C PHE A 92 -7.38 -5.74 -14.00
N PHE A 93 -6.67 -4.71 -13.53
CA PHE A 93 -5.53 -4.15 -14.25
C PHE A 93 -4.27 -5.00 -14.05
N PHE A 94 -3.88 -5.25 -12.81
CA PHE A 94 -2.63 -5.94 -12.48
C PHE A 94 -2.72 -7.44 -12.71
N ARG A 95 -3.83 -8.10 -12.34
CA ARG A 95 -3.98 -9.55 -12.55
C ARG A 95 -4.40 -9.85 -13.97
N VAL A 96 -5.61 -9.44 -14.35
CA VAL A 96 -6.19 -9.88 -15.62
C VAL A 96 -5.43 -9.26 -16.80
N GLY A 97 -5.16 -7.95 -16.75
CA GLY A 97 -4.43 -7.24 -17.79
C GLY A 97 -2.94 -7.59 -17.85
N ILE A 98 -2.18 -7.26 -16.80
CA ILE A 98 -0.71 -7.37 -16.82
C ILE A 98 -0.25 -8.81 -16.59
N GLN A 99 -0.63 -9.45 -15.47
CA GLN A 99 -0.15 -10.79 -15.13
C GLN A 99 -0.67 -11.84 -16.12
N GLY A 100 -1.97 -11.80 -16.47
CA GLY A 100 -2.57 -12.67 -17.48
C GLY A 100 -1.96 -12.44 -18.86
N GLY A 101 -1.76 -11.16 -19.21
CA GLY A 101 -1.01 -10.72 -20.40
C GLY A 101 0.35 -11.36 -20.53
N LEU A 102 1.20 -11.16 -19.52
CA LEU A 102 2.56 -11.69 -19.47
C LEU A 102 2.57 -13.21 -19.52
N ALA A 103 1.71 -13.88 -18.75
CA ALA A 103 1.62 -15.34 -18.74
C ALA A 103 1.24 -15.88 -20.13
N HIS A 104 0.30 -15.25 -20.83
CA HIS A 104 -0.07 -15.64 -22.18
C HIS A 104 1.07 -15.45 -23.18
N VAL A 105 1.80 -14.33 -23.14
CA VAL A 105 2.96 -14.11 -24.03
C VAL A 105 4.04 -15.17 -23.80
N PHE A 106 4.31 -15.51 -22.54
CA PHE A 106 5.30 -16.54 -22.19
C PHE A 106 4.92 -17.94 -22.65
N LEU A 107 3.62 -18.25 -22.75
CA LEU A 107 3.13 -19.56 -23.16
C LEU A 107 2.88 -19.67 -24.68
N SER A 108 2.52 -18.56 -25.33
CA SER A 108 2.08 -18.52 -26.74
C SER A 108 3.18 -18.15 -27.74
N ASP A 109 4.30 -17.55 -27.32
CA ASP A 109 5.34 -17.11 -28.26
C ASP A 109 6.40 -18.20 -28.52
N ASP A 110 6.35 -18.79 -29.71
CA ASP A 110 7.34 -19.76 -30.20
C ASP A 110 8.76 -19.18 -30.24
N LYS A 111 8.92 -17.86 -30.40
CA LYS A 111 10.24 -17.20 -30.39
C LYS A 111 10.84 -17.11 -29.00
N VAL A 112 10.03 -17.17 -27.95
CA VAL A 112 10.50 -17.26 -26.55
C VAL A 112 10.83 -18.72 -26.22
N ARG A 113 10.00 -19.67 -26.68
CA ARG A 113 10.21 -21.12 -26.46
C ARG A 113 11.47 -21.66 -27.15
N GLN A 114 11.69 -21.36 -28.43
CA GLN A 114 12.78 -21.96 -29.22
C GLN A 114 14.20 -21.72 -28.63
N PRO A 115 14.57 -20.50 -28.19
CA PRO A 115 15.85 -20.28 -27.51
C PRO A 115 15.95 -20.98 -26.15
N LEU A 116 14.84 -21.08 -25.42
CA LEU A 116 14.80 -21.70 -24.09
C LEU A 116 14.94 -23.22 -24.15
N ASP A 117 14.33 -23.87 -25.14
CA ASP A 117 14.50 -25.30 -25.38
C ASP A 117 15.94 -25.61 -25.82
N GLY A 118 16.56 -24.72 -26.61
CA GLY A 118 17.98 -24.79 -26.95
C GLY A 118 18.91 -24.66 -25.73
N ILE A 119 18.64 -23.71 -24.83
CA ILE A 119 19.39 -23.55 -23.57
C ILE A 119 19.15 -24.75 -22.63
N THR A 120 17.92 -25.26 -22.57
CA THR A 120 17.57 -26.46 -21.79
C THR A 120 18.34 -27.68 -22.28
N ALA A 121 18.41 -27.88 -23.60
CA ALA A 121 19.16 -28.95 -24.21
C ALA A 121 20.68 -28.82 -23.98
N LEU A 122 21.20 -27.58 -23.89
CA LEU A 122 22.62 -27.32 -23.65
C LEU A 122 23.02 -27.42 -22.17
N THR A 123 22.13 -27.06 -21.25
CA THR A 123 22.43 -26.91 -19.81
C THR A 123 21.81 -27.98 -18.92
N GLY A 124 20.85 -28.76 -19.44
CA GLY A 124 20.07 -29.72 -18.64
C GLY A 124 19.13 -29.07 -17.61
N MET A 125 19.06 -27.73 -17.57
CA MET A 125 18.15 -26.99 -16.70
C MET A 125 16.80 -26.84 -17.40
N PHE A 126 15.74 -27.40 -16.82
CA PHE A 126 14.36 -27.26 -17.31
C PHE A 126 14.02 -25.78 -17.59
N PRO A 127 13.32 -25.47 -18.70
CA PRO A 127 13.00 -24.10 -19.05
C PRO A 127 12.08 -23.55 -17.95
N VAL A 128 12.58 -22.54 -17.24
CA VAL A 128 11.88 -21.89 -16.11
C VAL A 128 10.49 -21.40 -16.55
N LEU A 129 10.24 -21.16 -17.84
CA LEU A 129 8.99 -20.59 -18.30
C LEU A 129 7.80 -21.57 -18.40
N ALA A 130 7.96 -22.86 -18.73
CA ALA A 130 6.77 -23.68 -19.00
C ALA A 130 5.93 -24.01 -17.73
N PRO A 131 6.52 -24.52 -16.62
CA PRO A 131 5.77 -24.71 -15.38
C PRO A 131 5.65 -23.44 -14.53
N PHE A 132 6.51 -22.42 -14.73
CA PHE A 132 6.53 -21.21 -13.89
C PHE A 132 6.16 -19.91 -14.62
N ALA A 133 5.64 -19.93 -15.87
CA ALA A 133 5.24 -18.70 -16.60
C ALA A 133 4.29 -17.83 -15.77
N HIS A 134 3.32 -18.44 -15.11
CA HIS A 134 2.38 -17.75 -14.23
C HIS A 134 3.08 -17.14 -13.01
N ALA A 135 4.03 -17.86 -12.40
CA ALA A 135 4.80 -17.36 -11.26
C ALA A 135 5.75 -16.22 -11.68
N LEU A 136 6.42 -16.34 -12.82
CA LEU A 136 7.26 -15.29 -13.40
C LEU A 136 6.43 -14.04 -13.73
N ALA A 137 5.25 -14.22 -14.34
CA ALA A 137 4.31 -13.15 -14.57
C ALA A 137 3.88 -12.48 -13.27
N ALA A 138 3.59 -13.24 -12.21
CA ALA A 138 3.26 -12.68 -10.89
C ALA A 138 4.42 -11.86 -10.30
N VAL A 139 5.66 -12.35 -10.39
CA VAL A 139 6.86 -11.63 -9.93
C VAL A 139 7.09 -10.34 -10.71
N LEU A 140 6.95 -10.38 -12.03
CA LEU A 140 7.10 -9.20 -12.89
C LEU A 140 6.00 -8.17 -12.62
N THR A 141 4.74 -8.61 -12.51
CA THR A 141 3.63 -7.74 -12.13
C THR A 141 3.87 -7.10 -10.77
N ALA A 142 4.26 -7.87 -9.75
CA ALA A 142 4.56 -7.35 -8.42
C ALA A 142 5.71 -6.33 -8.42
N SER A 143 6.73 -6.57 -9.24
CA SER A 143 7.86 -5.65 -9.43
C SER A 143 7.42 -4.35 -10.12
N ILE A 144 6.54 -4.45 -11.13
CA ILE A 144 5.94 -3.30 -11.80
C ILE A 144 5.08 -2.50 -10.82
N THR A 145 4.23 -3.15 -10.03
CA THR A 145 3.37 -2.49 -9.03
C THR A 145 4.20 -1.66 -8.05
N GLY A 146 5.22 -2.24 -7.42
CA GLY A 146 6.09 -1.49 -6.51
C GLY A 146 6.90 -0.40 -7.21
N SER A 147 7.34 -0.63 -8.44
CA SER A 147 8.06 0.39 -9.22
C SER A 147 7.19 1.59 -9.54
N ILE A 148 5.93 1.36 -9.95
CA ILE A 148 4.94 2.43 -10.16
C ILE A 148 4.74 3.21 -8.87
N LEU A 149 4.51 2.51 -7.75
CA LEU A 149 4.30 3.13 -6.45
C LEU A 149 5.51 3.96 -5.99
N PHE A 150 6.73 3.45 -6.21
CA PHE A 150 7.97 4.16 -5.91
C PHE A 150 8.08 5.49 -6.67
N ILE A 151 7.65 5.51 -7.95
CA ILE A 151 7.68 6.70 -8.81
C ILE A 151 6.56 7.68 -8.44
N THR A 152 5.35 7.19 -8.16
CA THR A 152 4.17 8.05 -7.95
C THR A 152 4.05 8.60 -6.54
N SER A 153 4.53 7.87 -5.53
CA SER A 153 4.27 8.18 -4.12
C SER A 153 5.21 9.21 -3.51
N PHE A 154 6.34 9.51 -4.16
CA PHE A 154 7.38 10.35 -3.56
C PHE A 154 7.71 11.55 -4.45
N PRO A 155 7.32 12.78 -4.05
CA PRO A 155 7.74 13.98 -4.76
C PRO A 155 9.26 14.12 -4.72
N GLN A 156 9.81 14.74 -5.77
CA GLN A 156 11.24 15.07 -5.89
C GLN A 156 11.76 15.69 -4.59
N ASP A 157 13.03 15.41 -4.28
CA ASP A 157 13.64 15.89 -3.05
C ASP A 157 13.49 17.42 -2.95
N PRO A 158 13.06 17.95 -1.79
CA PRO A 158 12.79 19.36 -1.65
C PRO A 158 14.07 20.16 -1.89
N LYS A 159 14.04 21.03 -2.89
CA LYS A 159 15.19 21.86 -3.28
C LYS A 159 15.63 22.83 -2.18
N TYR A 160 14.70 23.23 -1.31
CA TYR A 160 14.95 24.13 -0.20
C TYR A 160 14.21 23.65 1.05
N VAL A 161 14.90 23.69 2.19
CA VAL A 161 14.34 23.39 3.50
C VAL A 161 14.45 24.67 4.32
N VAL A 162 13.32 25.28 4.63
CA VAL A 162 13.28 26.48 5.47
C VAL A 162 13.34 26.05 6.93
N ALA A 163 14.38 26.49 7.63
CA ALA A 163 14.54 26.21 9.05
C ALA A 163 14.52 27.52 9.85
N PRO A 164 13.98 27.53 11.07
CA PRO A 164 13.91 28.75 11.88
C PRO A 164 15.32 29.26 12.21
N VAL A 165 15.52 30.57 12.08
CA VAL A 165 16.80 31.24 12.36
C VAL A 165 17.02 31.27 13.86
N ASN A 166 17.77 30.31 14.41
CA ASN A 166 18.21 30.34 15.79
C ASN A 166 19.75 30.26 15.84
N ARG A 167 20.41 31.33 16.32
CA ARG A 167 21.87 31.55 16.21
C ARG A 167 22.71 30.76 17.23
N SER A 168 22.09 29.98 18.12
CA SER A 168 22.83 29.18 19.10
C SER A 168 23.49 27.94 18.49
N ARG A 169 24.74 27.66 18.87
CA ARG A 169 25.50 26.46 18.45
C ARG A 169 24.78 25.14 18.82
N SER A 170 24.14 25.09 20.00
CA SER A 170 23.35 23.93 20.42
C SER A 170 22.08 23.76 19.61
N SER A 171 21.42 24.88 19.25
CA SER A 171 20.25 24.86 18.38
C SER A 171 20.59 24.35 16.98
N LEU A 172 21.77 24.70 16.45
CA LEU A 172 22.24 24.21 15.15
C LEU A 172 22.51 22.70 15.17
N GLN A 173 23.08 22.16 16.25
CA GLN A 173 23.27 20.71 16.39
C GLN A 173 21.94 19.96 16.50
N ASN A 174 21.00 20.47 17.31
CA ASN A 174 19.66 19.89 17.43
C ASN A 174 18.89 19.92 16.10
N LEU A 175 19.04 21.01 15.33
CA LEU A 175 18.44 21.14 14.00
C LEU A 175 19.06 20.15 13.01
N LYS A 176 20.39 20.00 13.00
CA LYS A 176 21.08 18.98 12.18
C LYS A 176 20.61 17.57 12.52
N GLN A 177 20.49 17.25 13.82
CA GLN A 177 20.02 15.95 14.27
C GLN A 177 18.56 15.70 13.89
N SER A 178 17.70 16.72 14.04
CA SER A 178 16.30 16.66 13.62
C SER A 178 16.18 16.50 12.11
N PHE A 179 17.03 17.18 11.34
CA PHE A 179 17.07 17.08 9.88
C PHE A 179 17.55 15.71 9.42
N ALA A 180 18.61 15.17 10.04
CA ALA A 180 19.09 13.81 9.77
C ALA A 180 18.00 12.77 10.05
N ALA A 181 17.33 12.87 11.20
CA ALA A 181 16.22 11.98 11.57
C ALA A 181 15.02 12.13 10.62
N TRP A 182 14.70 13.35 10.18
CA TRP A 182 13.65 13.61 9.20
C TRP A 182 13.99 13.01 7.83
N TYR A 183 15.22 13.18 7.37
CA TYR A 183 15.70 12.66 6.09
C TYR A 183 15.73 11.13 6.10
N GLU A 184 16.26 10.51 7.16
CA GLU A 184 16.26 9.06 7.36
C GLU A 184 14.84 8.49 7.32
N ARG A 185 13.89 9.08 8.07
CA ARG A 185 12.48 8.66 8.02
C ARG A 185 11.89 8.78 6.63
N ARG A 186 12.27 9.79 5.85
CA ARG A 186 11.82 9.94 4.47
C ARG A 186 12.39 8.82 3.57
N GLN A 187 13.68 8.49 3.70
CA GLN A 187 14.31 7.42 2.94
C GLN A 187 13.71 6.04 3.26
N LEU A 188 13.50 5.73 4.54
CA LEU A 188 12.89 4.48 4.95
C LEU A 188 11.46 4.34 4.36
N ARG A 189 10.66 5.40 4.42
CA ARG A 189 9.32 5.43 3.81
C ARG A 189 9.36 5.16 2.31
N ARG A 190 10.34 5.75 1.63
CA ARG A 190 10.54 5.59 0.18
C ARG A 190 10.86 4.15 -0.23
N ILE A 191 11.53 3.39 0.63
CA ILE A 191 11.93 2.01 0.34
C ILE A 191 10.85 1.03 0.79
N TYR A 192 10.40 1.13 2.04
CA TYR A 192 9.56 0.10 2.65
C TYR A 192 8.10 0.10 2.20
N SER A 193 7.53 1.26 1.84
CA SER A 193 6.14 1.30 1.36
C SER A 193 5.99 0.61 -0.01
N PRO A 194 6.73 0.99 -1.06
CA PRO A 194 6.63 0.30 -2.34
C PRO A 194 7.02 -1.18 -2.26
N LEU A 195 7.96 -1.52 -1.37
CA LEU A 195 8.37 -2.90 -1.14
C LEU A 195 7.25 -3.74 -0.51
N LEU A 196 6.54 -3.21 0.50
CA LEU A 196 5.39 -3.89 1.09
C LEU A 196 4.29 -4.13 0.05
N GLU A 197 3.98 -3.11 -0.74
CA GLU A 197 2.99 -3.21 -1.82
C GLU A 197 3.41 -4.24 -2.88
N SER A 198 4.71 -4.31 -3.23
CA SER A 198 5.23 -5.38 -4.08
C SER A 198 5.03 -6.76 -3.48
N PHE A 199 5.30 -6.96 -2.19
CA PHE A 199 5.09 -8.27 -1.55
C PHE A 199 3.62 -8.65 -1.50
N LEU A 200 2.74 -7.69 -1.23
CA LEU A 200 1.30 -7.90 -1.22
C LEU A 200 0.78 -8.21 -2.63
N ALA A 201 1.26 -7.47 -3.63
CA ALA A 201 0.96 -7.72 -5.04
C ALA A 201 1.48 -9.08 -5.51
N LEU A 202 2.61 -9.56 -4.98
CA LEU A 202 3.14 -10.89 -5.26
C LEU A 202 2.25 -11.97 -4.63
N TYR A 203 1.86 -11.78 -3.36
CA TYR A 203 0.99 -12.69 -2.63
C TYR A 203 -0.36 -12.89 -3.33
N ILE A 204 -1.04 -11.80 -3.66
CA ILE A 204 -2.33 -11.83 -4.39
C ILE A 204 -2.13 -12.38 -5.82
N GLY A 205 -0.95 -12.16 -6.41
CA GLY A 205 -0.60 -12.75 -7.70
C GLY A 205 -0.55 -14.28 -7.66
N PHE A 206 -0.04 -14.85 -6.57
CA PHE A 206 -0.07 -16.30 -6.33
C PHE A 206 -1.45 -16.82 -5.92
N GLU A 207 -2.22 -16.04 -5.16
CA GLU A 207 -3.61 -16.35 -4.85
C GLU A 207 -4.42 -16.55 -6.13
N TRP A 208 -4.31 -15.65 -7.11
CA TRP A 208 -5.04 -15.79 -8.38
C TRP A 208 -4.67 -17.08 -9.12
N ILE A 209 -3.39 -17.47 -9.10
CA ILE A 209 -2.92 -18.70 -9.73
C ILE A 209 -3.53 -19.94 -9.04
N GLN A 210 -3.66 -19.94 -7.72
CA GLN A 210 -4.19 -21.07 -6.96
C GLN A 210 -5.73 -21.14 -6.99
N ALA A 211 -6.40 -19.99 -6.86
CA ALA A 211 -7.85 -19.90 -6.87
C ALA A 211 -8.44 -20.10 -8.27
N GLY A 212 -7.70 -19.70 -9.32
CA GLY A 212 -8.18 -19.76 -10.70
C GLY A 212 -9.34 -18.81 -11.00
N ASN A 213 -9.71 -17.93 -10.05
CA ASN A 213 -10.83 -17.03 -10.15
C ASN A 213 -10.45 -15.66 -9.58
N ILE A 214 -10.65 -14.60 -10.37
CA ILE A 214 -10.31 -13.22 -9.98
C ILE A 214 -11.12 -12.69 -8.79
N LEU A 215 -12.27 -13.30 -8.49
CA LEU A 215 -13.11 -12.90 -7.35
C LEU A 215 -12.39 -13.06 -6.01
N ALA A 216 -11.57 -14.11 -5.85
CA ALA A 216 -10.81 -14.33 -4.63
C ALA A 216 -9.80 -13.19 -4.35
N PRO A 217 -8.89 -12.84 -5.29
CA PRO A 217 -8.03 -11.66 -5.21
C PRO A 217 -8.76 -10.35 -4.92
N ILE A 218 -9.92 -10.11 -5.56
CA ILE A 218 -10.72 -8.89 -5.32
C ILE A 218 -11.19 -8.82 -3.87
N ILE A 219 -11.66 -9.95 -3.33
CA ILE A 219 -12.13 -10.04 -1.94
C ILE A 219 -10.96 -9.89 -0.97
N THR A 220 -9.86 -10.61 -1.20
CA THR A 220 -8.64 -10.48 -0.39
C THR A 220 -8.16 -9.04 -0.34
N HIS A 221 -8.07 -8.39 -1.50
CA HIS A 221 -7.70 -6.99 -1.63
C HIS A 221 -8.68 -6.08 -0.87
N ALA A 222 -9.98 -6.20 -1.13
CA ALA A 222 -10.98 -5.38 -0.45
C ALA A 222 -10.95 -5.53 1.08
N ILE A 223 -10.69 -6.73 1.60
CA ILE A 223 -10.63 -7.00 3.05
C ILE A 223 -9.42 -6.34 3.69
N TYR A 224 -8.19 -6.59 3.21
CA TYR A 224 -7.03 -6.01 3.88
C TYR A 224 -6.99 -4.49 3.69
N SER A 225 -7.39 -3.96 2.53
CA SER A 225 -7.41 -2.51 2.30
C SER A 225 -8.45 -1.83 3.18
N SER A 226 -9.61 -2.45 3.39
CA SER A 226 -10.61 -1.96 4.34
C SER A 226 -10.08 -1.91 5.78
N LEU A 227 -9.23 -2.86 6.18
CA LEU A 227 -8.66 -2.90 7.52
C LEU A 227 -7.57 -1.85 7.73
N ILE A 228 -6.65 -1.69 6.76
CA ILE A 228 -5.64 -0.63 6.77
C ILE A 228 -6.35 0.73 6.84
N VAL A 229 -7.22 1.02 5.87
CA VAL A 229 -7.94 2.30 5.79
C VAL A 229 -8.83 2.52 7.01
N GLY A 230 -9.54 1.49 7.46
CA GLY A 230 -10.41 1.56 8.63
C GLY A 230 -9.65 1.89 9.92
N ASN A 231 -8.51 1.24 10.16
CA ASN A 231 -7.65 1.53 11.30
C ASN A 231 -7.07 2.95 11.23
N GLY A 232 -6.62 3.37 10.04
CA GLY A 232 -6.17 4.73 9.78
C GLY A 232 -7.23 5.79 10.13
N VAL A 233 -8.45 5.62 9.61
CA VAL A 233 -9.59 6.54 9.84
C VAL A 233 -9.99 6.57 11.32
N ARG A 234 -10.08 5.41 11.98
CA ARG A 234 -10.41 5.33 13.40
C ARG A 234 -9.41 6.12 14.25
N ARG A 235 -8.11 5.92 14.01
CA ARG A 235 -7.06 6.62 14.77
C ARG A 235 -7.11 8.14 14.54
N ILE A 236 -7.44 8.60 13.33
CA ILE A 236 -7.64 10.03 13.03
C ILE A 236 -8.78 10.59 13.89
N HIS A 237 -9.90 9.87 13.97
CA HIS A 237 -11.03 10.28 14.77
C HIS A 237 -10.65 10.42 16.26
N ASP A 238 -9.90 9.44 16.78
CA ASP A 238 -9.42 9.43 18.17
C ASP A 238 -8.44 10.58 18.45
N GLN A 239 -7.50 10.87 17.55
CA GLN A 239 -6.57 11.99 17.70
C GLN A 239 -7.28 13.34 17.67
N ARG A 240 -8.25 13.53 16.76
CA ARG A 240 -9.06 14.75 16.69
C ARG A 240 -9.88 14.96 17.96
N LYS A 241 -10.47 13.90 18.50
CA LYS A 241 -11.21 13.96 19.76
C LYS A 241 -10.30 14.43 20.90
N LYS A 242 -9.13 13.81 21.06
CA LYS A 242 -8.13 14.21 22.07
C LYS A 242 -7.64 15.65 21.90
N LEU A 243 -7.47 16.13 20.67
CA LEU A 243 -7.09 17.52 20.39
C LEU A 243 -8.20 18.52 20.75
N ARG A 244 -9.47 18.18 20.47
CA ARG A 244 -10.63 18.99 20.88
C ARG A 244 -10.74 19.06 22.40
N GLU A 245 -10.55 17.95 23.09
CA GLU A 245 -10.55 17.90 24.56
C GLU A 245 -9.42 18.75 25.15
N ARG A 246 -8.20 18.66 24.59
CA ARG A 246 -7.05 19.50 25.04
C ARG A 246 -7.30 20.99 24.81
N THR A 247 -7.84 21.37 23.65
CA THR A 247 -8.13 22.78 23.34
C THR A 247 -9.29 23.33 24.17
N GLN A 248 -10.30 22.52 24.50
CA GLN A 248 -11.33 22.87 25.47
C GLN A 248 -10.74 23.07 26.87
N CYS A 249 -9.97 22.10 27.37
CA CYS A 249 -9.32 22.20 28.69
C CYS A 249 -8.42 23.44 28.82
N LEU A 250 -7.62 23.76 27.79
CA LEU A 250 -6.78 24.96 27.78
C LEU A 250 -7.61 26.26 27.78
N ARG A 251 -8.71 26.28 27.04
CA ARG A 251 -9.64 27.42 27.03
C ARG A 251 -10.32 27.61 28.38
N ASP A 252 -10.80 26.53 29.01
CA ASP A 252 -11.43 26.59 30.32
C ASP A 252 -10.44 27.07 31.38
N LYS A 253 -9.20 26.55 31.35
CA LYS A 253 -8.11 27.00 32.21
C LYS A 253 -7.76 28.47 31.98
N SER A 254 -7.75 28.95 30.73
CA SER A 254 -7.50 30.36 30.42
C SER A 254 -8.60 31.30 30.95
N MET A 255 -9.87 30.86 30.91
CA MET A 255 -10.98 31.62 31.48
C MET A 255 -10.92 31.66 33.01
N ASP A 256 -10.49 30.58 33.65
CA ASP A 256 -10.33 30.53 35.12
C ASP A 256 -9.18 31.44 35.60
N TYR A 257 -8.05 31.49 34.88
CA TYR A 257 -6.98 32.45 35.17
C TYR A 257 -7.44 33.91 35.02
N SER A 258 -8.19 34.23 33.96
CA SER A 258 -8.71 35.60 33.75
C SER A 258 -9.73 36.03 34.80
N LYS A 259 -10.37 35.08 35.50
CA LYS A 259 -11.37 35.35 36.54
C LYS A 259 -10.75 35.51 37.93
N ASN A 260 -9.57 34.93 38.13
CA ASN A 260 -8.82 34.94 39.39
C ASN A 260 -7.63 35.91 39.38
N GLU A 261 -7.49 36.73 38.33
CA GLU A 261 -6.53 37.83 38.31
C GLU A 261 -6.99 38.90 39.31
N PRO A 262 -6.24 39.17 40.40
CA PRO A 262 -6.56 40.29 41.27
C PRO A 262 -6.41 41.58 40.46
N ASP A 263 -7.42 42.45 40.52
CA ASP A 263 -7.45 43.75 39.86
C ASP A 263 -6.33 44.64 40.47
N GLU A 264 -5.09 44.46 40.02
CA GLU A 264 -3.97 45.38 40.25
C GLU A 264 -4.18 46.62 39.37
N ARG A 265 -5.27 47.34 39.64
CA ARG A 265 -5.50 48.72 39.23
C ARG A 265 -5.93 49.52 40.45
N ILE A 266 -4.95 49.85 41.29
CA ILE A 266 -4.94 51.06 42.12
C ILE A 266 -3.54 51.65 42.07
#